data_AF-A0A263NKW1-F1
#
_entry.id   AF-A0A263NKW1-F1
#
_cell.length_a   1.000
_cell.length_b   1.000
_cell.length_c   1.000
_cell.angle_alpha   90.00
_cell.angle_beta   90.00
_cell.angle_gamma   90.00
#
_symmetry.space_group_name_H-M   'P 1'
#
loop_
_entity.id
_entity.type
_entity.pdbx_description
1 polymer ?
#
loop_
_entity_poly.entity_id
_entity_poly.type
_entity_poly.pdbx_seq_one_letter_code
_entity_poly.pdbx_strand_id
1 'polypeptide(L)' 'MMRKTGSVKSYQNEAERFGSLNFKVDPDFKKAFKGYAVSQGMTMVDLLKEGFALSKKQRELS' A
#
# COMPACT_ATOMS: atom_id res chain seq x y z
N MET A 1 34.70 -22.39 -19.38
CA MET A 1 33.34 -21.84 -19.12
C MET A 1 33.31 -21.15 -17.77
N MET A 2 33.13 -19.82 -17.74
CA MET A 2 32.87 -19.07 -16.50
C MET A 2 31.36 -19.12 -16.20
N ARG A 3 30.98 -19.63 -15.03
CA ARG A 3 29.58 -19.63 -14.57
C ARG A 3 29.27 -18.26 -13.97
N LYS A 4 28.36 -17.50 -14.60
CA LYS A 4 27.75 -16.31 -14.00
C LYS A 4 26.96 -16.75 -12.77
N THR A 5 27.45 -16.42 -11.58
CA THR A 5 26.66 -16.50 -10.35
C THR A 5 25.63 -15.38 -10.39
N GLY A 6 24.37 -15.77 -10.57
CA GLY A 6 23.24 -14.86 -10.43
C GLY A 6 23.27 -14.22 -9.04
N SER A 7 23.07 -12.91 -9.00
CA SER A 7 22.85 -12.15 -7.77
C SER A 7 21.60 -12.70 -7.08
N VAL A 8 21.80 -13.44 -5.99
CA VAL A 8 20.70 -13.92 -5.14
C VAL A 8 20.14 -12.69 -4.43
N LYS A 9 19.03 -12.16 -4.92
CA LYS A 9 18.27 -11.13 -4.20
C LYS A 9 17.69 -11.80 -2.96
N SER A 10 18.26 -11.51 -1.79
CA SER A 10 17.87 -12.09 -0.52
C SER A 10 16.48 -11.56 -0.11
N TYR A 11 15.45 -12.35 -0.37
CA TYR A 11 14.08 -12.17 0.12
C TYR A 11 13.92 -12.65 1.58
N GLN A 12 14.99 -12.62 2.37
CA GLN A 12 14.84 -12.81 3.81
C GLN A 12 14.23 -11.53 4.39
N ASN A 13 12.93 -11.64 4.68
CA ASN A 13 12.13 -10.84 5.62
C ASN A 13 11.25 -9.69 5.10
N GLU A 14 10.51 -9.89 4.01
CA GLU A 14 9.37 -9.02 3.69
C GLU A 14 8.21 -9.16 4.70
N ALA A 15 8.06 -10.34 5.32
CA ALA A 15 6.98 -10.64 6.26
C ALA A 15 7.09 -9.87 7.59
N GLU A 16 8.29 -9.60 8.13
CA GLU A 16 8.43 -8.73 9.31
C GLU A 16 8.28 -7.24 8.98
N ARG A 17 8.28 -6.86 7.69
CA ARG A 17 8.30 -5.46 7.27
C ARG A 17 6.93 -4.91 6.88
N PHE A 18 5.97 -5.78 6.55
CA PHE A 18 4.62 -5.40 6.11
C PHE A 18 3.53 -6.18 6.85
N GLY A 19 2.68 -5.46 7.58
CA GLY A 19 1.47 -6.01 8.20
C GLY A 19 0.22 -5.78 7.35
N SER A 20 -0.75 -6.71 7.42
CA SER A 20 -2.05 -6.56 6.74
C SER A 20 -3.09 -5.94 7.68
N LEU A 21 -3.93 -5.05 7.13
CA LEU A 21 -5.01 -4.40 7.87
C LEU A 21 -6.36 -5.15 7.78
N ASN A 22 -6.46 -6.18 6.93
CA ASN A 22 -7.61 -7.11 6.82
C ASN A 22 -9.01 -6.44 6.83
N PHE A 23 -9.20 -5.36 6.07
CA PHE A 23 -10.50 -4.71 5.97
C PHE A 23 -11.47 -5.47 5.07
N LYS A 24 -12.73 -5.53 5.51
CA LYS A 24 -13.87 -5.82 4.64
C LYS A 24 -14.52 -4.49 4.29
N VAL A 25 -14.80 -4.29 3.00
CA VAL A 25 -15.42 -3.08 2.47
C VAL A 25 -16.47 -3.46 1.44
N ASP A 26 -17.43 -2.58 1.22
CA ASP A 26 -18.44 -2.77 0.19
C ASP A 26 -17.79 -2.84 -1.22
N PRO A 27 -18.36 -3.63 -2.16
CA PRO A 27 -17.81 -3.77 -3.50
C PRO A 27 -17.71 -2.45 -4.26
N ASP A 28 -18.71 -1.57 -4.10
CA ASP A 28 -18.75 -0.27 -4.78
C ASP A 28 -17.65 0.66 -4.24
N PHE A 29 -17.45 0.69 -2.93
CA PHE A 29 -16.35 1.44 -2.32
C PHE A 29 -15.00 0.92 -2.82
N LYS A 30 -14.80 -0.41 -2.85
CA LYS A 30 -13.55 -1.01 -3.37
C LYS A 30 -13.27 -0.57 -4.81
N LYS A 31 -14.30 -0.53 -5.66
CA LYS A 31 -14.18 -0.09 -7.07
C LYS A 31 -13.83 1.38 -7.16
N ALA A 32 -14.54 2.24 -6.41
CA ALA A 32 -14.30 3.68 -6.38
C ALA A 32 -12.89 4.01 -5.86
N PHE A 33 -12.49 3.41 -4.74
CA PHE A 33 -11.19 3.62 -4.11
C PHE A 33 -10.04 3.21 -5.05
N LYS A 34 -10.17 2.04 -5.69
CA LYS A 34 -9.18 1.59 -6.69
C LYS A 34 -9.14 2.51 -7.91
N GLY A 35 -10.31 2.91 -8.43
CA GLY A 35 -10.41 3.80 -9.59
C GLY A 35 -9.76 5.15 -9.32
N TYR A 36 -9.95 5.70 -8.13
CA TYR A 36 -9.32 6.95 -7.70
C TYR A 36 -7.79 6.82 -7.60
N ALA A 37 -7.28 5.76 -6.95
CA ALA A 37 -5.83 5.55 -6.86
C ALA A 37 -5.18 5.49 -8.26
N VAL A 38 -5.81 4.78 -9.21
CA VAL A 38 -5.33 4.70 -10.60
C VAL A 38 -5.37 6.05 -11.30
N SER A 39 -6.46 6.83 -11.15
CA SER A 39 -6.57 8.14 -11.81
C SER A 39 -5.56 9.16 -11.29
N GLN A 40 -5.13 9.02 -10.04
CA GLN A 40 -4.08 9.85 -9.43
C GLN A 40 -2.66 9.29 -9.65
N GLY A 41 -2.51 8.14 -10.33
CA GLY A 41 -1.21 7.52 -10.56
C GLY A 41 -0.52 6.99 -9.29
N MET A 42 -1.28 6.65 -8.25
CA MET A 42 -0.77 6.18 -6.95
C MET A 42 -1.24 4.76 -6.61
N THR A 43 -0.58 4.13 -5.64
CA THR A 43 -1.04 2.83 -5.15
C THR A 43 -2.20 3.00 -4.17
N MET A 44 -3.01 1.94 -4.01
CA MET A 44 -4.06 1.91 -2.98
C MET A 44 -3.51 2.10 -1.56
N VAL A 45 -2.27 1.69 -1.32
CA VAL A 45 -1.60 1.86 -0.02
C VAL A 45 -1.22 3.32 0.21
N ASP A 46 -0.77 4.03 -0.82
CA ASP A 46 -0.44 5.46 -0.72
C ASP A 46 -1.69 6.28 -0.46
N LEU A 47 -2.77 6.01 -1.20
CA LEU A 47 -4.08 6.62 -0.94
C LEU A 47 -4.57 6.38 0.49
N LEU A 48 -4.38 5.16 1.01
CA LEU A 48 -4.75 4.82 2.39
C LEU A 48 -3.94 5.62 3.41
N LYS A 49 -2.63 5.79 3.19
CA LYS A 49 -1.75 6.58 4.07
C LYS A 49 -2.11 8.06 4.04
N GLU A 50 -2.37 8.61 2.85
CA GLU A 50 -2.82 10.00 2.69
C GLU A 50 -4.14 10.24 3.43
N GLY A 51 -5.13 9.37 3.22
CA GLY A 51 -6.41 9.44 3.91
C GLY A 51 -6.27 9.38 5.43
N PHE A 52 -5.40 8.50 5.95
CA PHE A 52 -5.12 8.41 7.38
C PHE A 52 -4.48 9.69 7.93
N ALA A 53 -3.47 10.24 7.24
CA ALA A 53 -2.79 11.47 7.65
C ALA A 53 -3.74 12.68 7.66
N LEU A 54 -4.59 12.81 6.62
CA LEU A 54 -5.61 13.86 6.56
C LEU A 54 -6.63 13.72 7.70
N SER A 55 -7.10 12.49 7.95
CA SER A 55 -8.05 12.20 9.01
C SER A 55 -7.50 12.51 10.40
N LYS A 56 -6.20 12.28 10.64
CA LYS A 56 -5.52 12.66 11.88
C LYS A 56 -5.46 14.18 12.04
N LYS A 57 -4.97 14.89 11.02
CA LYS A 57 -4.88 16.37 11.03
C LYS A 57 -6.23 17.04 11.32
N GLN A 58 -7.30 16.55 10.70
CA GLN A 58 -8.63 17.12 10.89
C GLN A 58 -9.14 16.96 12.33
N ARG A 59 -8.80 15.87 13.02
CA ARG A 59 -9.22 15.62 14.41
C ARG A 59 -8.34 16.30 15.45
N GLU A 60 -7.07 16.57 15.14
CA GLU A 60 -6.18 17.35 16.02
C GLU A 60 -6.47 18.86 15.96
N LEU A 61 -7.17 19.33 14.92
CA LEU A 61 -7.63 20.71 14.75
C LEU A 61 -9.05 20.95 15.30
N SER A 62 -9.70 19.90 15.83
CA SER A 62 -11.05 19.88 16.41
C SER A 62 -10.99 19.94 17.92
#